data_AF-A0A1I7WPH2-F1
#
_entry.id   AF-A0A1I7WPH2-F1
#
_cell.length_a   1.000
_cell.length_b   1.000
_cell.length_c   1.000
_cell.angle_alpha   90.00
_cell.angle_beta   90.00
_cell.angle_gamma   90.00
#
_symmetry.space_group_name_H-M   'P 1'
#
loop_
_entity.id
_entity.type
_entity.pdbx_description
1 polymer ?
#
loop_
_entity_poly.entity_id
_entity_poly.type
_entity_poly.pdbx_seq_one_letter_code
_entity_poly.pdbx_strand_id
1 'polypeptide(L)'
;MISSSLVNYIFYLICLSEAKKFTVLRLTPSTKEEVEYLQNIYVENVKVSMTSKLHWCDIKLLFTLNHRLDFWKPPSEPGKEVHVMLDDDMTNKFIPSIDAMNITHSVMIEDLYAIILLVIHEFVRHFLLLALMWQ
;
A
#
# COMPACT_ATOMS: atom_id res chain seq x y z
N MET A 1 -34.45 -7.24 -0.25
CA MET A 1 -34.32 -6.10 0.70
C MET A 1 -32.93 -6.12 1.28
N ILE A 2 -32.06 -5.19 0.86
CA ILE A 2 -30.75 -5.01 1.49
C ILE A 2 -31.02 -4.36 2.84
N SER A 3 -30.60 -5.01 3.93
CA SER A 3 -30.91 -4.50 5.27
C SER A 3 -30.14 -3.21 5.54
N SER A 4 -30.76 -2.29 6.28
CA SER A 4 -30.16 -1.01 6.67
C SER A 4 -28.81 -1.18 7.40
N SER A 5 -28.56 -2.36 7.99
CA SER A 5 -27.28 -2.71 8.61
C SER A 5 -26.13 -2.91 7.61
N LEU A 6 -26.41 -3.46 6.42
CA LEU A 6 -25.39 -3.64 5.37
C LEU A 6 -24.95 -2.29 4.78
N VAL A 7 -25.90 -1.38 4.59
CA VAL A 7 -25.62 -0.02 4.10
C VAL A 7 -24.77 0.76 5.10
N ASN A 8 -25.09 0.69 6.39
CA ASN A 8 -24.31 1.34 7.45
C ASN A 8 -22.90 0.74 7.59
N TYR A 9 -22.75 -0.58 7.42
CA TYR A 9 -21.44 -1.23 7.46
C TYR A 9 -20.55 -0.83 6.27
N ILE A 10 -21.12 -0.76 5.07
CA ILE A 10 -20.40 -0.26 3.89
C ILE A 10 -20.01 1.21 4.08
N PHE A 11 -20.91 2.04 4.60
CA PHE A 11 -20.63 3.45 4.87
C PHE A 11 -19.52 3.62 5.93
N TYR A 12 -19.53 2.80 7.00
CA TYR A 12 -18.46 2.75 7.99
C TYR A 12 -17.10 2.37 7.37
N LEU A 13 -17.07 1.38 6.48
CA LEU A 13 -15.86 0.98 5.77
C LEU A 13 -15.33 2.07 4.82
N ILE A 14 -16.23 2.80 4.16
CA ILE A 14 -15.89 3.95 3.30
C ILE A 14 -15.28 5.07 4.16
N CYS A 15 -15.90 5.45 5.28
CA CYS A 15 -15.37 6.47 6.17
C CYS A 15 -14.03 6.07 6.80
N LEU A 16 -13.80 4.78 7.08
CA LEU A 16 -12.52 4.29 7.62
C LEU A 16 -11.36 4.45 6.61
N SER A 17 -11.66 4.54 5.31
CA SER A 17 -10.65 4.67 4.25
C SER A 17 -10.08 6.09 4.10
N GLU A 18 -10.75 7.13 4.63
CA GLU A 18 -10.30 8.52 4.49
C GLU A 18 -9.09 8.88 5.37
N ALA A 19 -8.73 8.05 6.36
CA ALA A 19 -7.77 8.44 7.39
C ALA A 19 -6.31 8.15 7.06
N LYS A 20 -6.02 7.24 6.12
CA LYS A 20 -4.65 6.82 5.82
C LYS A 20 -4.46 6.82 4.32
N LYS A 21 -3.39 7.43 3.82
CA LYS A 21 -3.04 7.44 2.40
C LYS A 21 -1.80 6.58 2.19
N PHE A 22 -1.77 5.88 1.06
CA PHE A 22 -0.61 5.13 0.62
C PHE A 22 -0.19 5.62 -0.76
N THR A 23 1.08 5.99 -0.85
CA THR A 23 1.74 6.41 -2.08
C THR A 23 2.59 5.26 -2.60
N VAL A 24 2.54 5.01 -3.91
CA VAL A 24 3.46 4.10 -4.59
C VAL A 24 4.50 4.91 -5.33
N LEU A 25 5.76 4.73 -4.95
CA LEU A 25 6.92 5.34 -5.59
C LEU A 25 7.61 4.35 -6.53
N ARG A 26 8.05 4.87 -7.66
CA ARG A 26 9.01 4.23 -8.55
C ARG A 26 10.38 4.84 -8.35
N LEU A 27 11.32 4.01 -7.94
CA LEU A 27 12.73 4.36 -7.79
C LEU A 27 13.51 3.80 -8.98
N THR A 28 14.49 4.55 -9.45
CA THR A 28 15.40 4.11 -10.52
C THR A 28 16.85 4.24 -10.03
N PRO A 29 17.35 3.23 -9.29
CA PRO A 29 18.74 3.21 -8.89
C PRO A 29 19.63 3.07 -10.12
N SER A 30 20.67 3.87 -10.23
CA SER A 30 21.60 3.90 -11.36
C SER A 30 22.95 3.26 -11.05
N THR A 31 23.31 3.19 -9.77
CA THR A 31 24.60 2.63 -9.30
C THR A 31 24.41 1.35 -8.50
N LYS A 32 25.49 0.59 -8.30
CA LYS A 32 25.44 -0.67 -7.55
C LYS A 32 25.23 -0.41 -6.05
N GLU A 33 25.82 0.68 -5.56
CA GLU A 33 25.73 1.14 -4.18
C GLU A 33 24.27 1.49 -3.80
N GLU A 34 23.55 2.15 -4.70
CA GLU A 34 22.12 2.45 -4.53
C GLU A 34 21.26 1.18 -4.47
N VAL A 35 21.55 0.19 -5.33
CA VAL A 35 20.85 -1.10 -5.32
C VAL A 35 21.11 -1.85 -4.01
N GLU A 36 22.36 -1.86 -3.53
CA GLU A 36 22.73 -2.52 -2.28
C GLU A 36 22.07 -1.85 -1.06
N TYR A 37 21.98 -0.52 -1.05
CA TYR A 37 21.22 0.21 -0.04
C TYR A 37 19.74 -0.20 -0.01
N LEU A 38 19.08 -0.20 -1.17
CA LEU A 38 17.68 -0.61 -1.27
C LEU A 38 17.48 -2.08 -0.90
N GLN A 39 18.44 -2.95 -1.24
CA GLN A 39 18.41 -4.37 -0.84
C GLN A 39 18.53 -4.54 0.68
N ASN A 40 19.37 -3.75 1.35
CA ASN A 40 19.47 -3.78 2.81
C ASN A 40 18.13 -3.38 3.47
N ILE A 41 17.51 -2.29 2.99
CA ILE A 41 16.19 -1.86 3.47
C ILE A 41 15.14 -2.95 3.21
N TYR A 42 15.15 -3.55 2.02
CA TYR A 42 14.25 -4.65 1.68
C TYR A 42 14.40 -5.82 2.65
N VAL A 43 15.63 -6.28 2.89
CA VAL A 43 15.90 -7.41 3.80
C VAL A 43 15.52 -7.09 5.25
N GLU A 44 15.74 -5.87 5.71
CA GLU A 44 15.31 -5.42 7.05
C GLU A 44 13.78 -5.48 7.19
N ASN A 45 13.04 -4.96 6.21
CA ASN A 45 11.57 -4.98 6.24
C ASN A 45 11.00 -6.42 6.10
N VAL A 46 11.64 -7.28 5.30
CA VAL A 46 11.25 -8.69 5.13
C VAL A 46 11.50 -9.51 6.41
N LYS A 47 12.66 -9.35 7.06
CA LYS A 47 13.00 -10.10 8.29
C LYS A 47 12.03 -9.83 9.43
N VAL A 48 11.55 -8.59 9.58
CA VAL A 48 10.56 -8.21 10.61
C VAL A 48 9.19 -8.84 10.31
N SER A 49 8.87 -9.16 9.05
CA SER A 49 7.65 -9.89 8.70
C SER A 49 7.68 -11.37 9.13
N MET A 50 8.86 -12.00 9.10
CA MET A 50 9.02 -13.42 9.47
C MET A 50 9.08 -13.66 10.98
N THR A 51 9.51 -12.68 11.78
CA THR A 51 9.53 -12.79 13.25
C THR A 51 8.19 -12.50 13.91
N SER A 52 7.24 -11.93 13.17
CA SER A 52 5.86 -11.67 13.62
C SER A 52 4.89 -12.72 13.09
N LYS A 53 5.17 -14.01 13.36
CA LYS A 53 4.20 -15.10 13.18
C LYS A 53 3.18 -15.05 14.32
N LEU A 54 2.29 -14.06 14.29
CA LEU A 54 1.23 -13.86 15.28
C LEU A 54 -0.12 -14.36 14.77
N HIS A 55 -0.88 -14.89 15.72
CA HIS A 55 -2.11 -15.67 15.62
C HIS A 55 -3.27 -14.91 14.94
N TRP A 56 -4.11 -15.64 14.19
CA TRP A 56 -5.15 -15.14 13.26
C TRP A 56 -6.29 -14.27 13.87
N CYS A 57 -6.29 -13.98 15.17
CA CYS A 57 -7.39 -13.27 15.84
C CYS A 57 -7.17 -11.76 16.07
N ASP A 58 -5.99 -11.22 15.75
CA ASP A 58 -5.73 -9.80 15.95
C ASP A 58 -6.07 -8.99 14.69
N ILE A 59 -7.35 -8.67 14.47
CA ILE A 59 -7.78 -7.67 13.45
C ILE A 59 -7.12 -6.30 13.68
N LYS A 60 -6.56 -6.07 14.88
CA LYS A 60 -5.74 -4.91 15.24
C LYS A 60 -4.40 -4.85 14.49
N LEU A 61 -3.88 -5.98 13.99
CA LEU A 61 -2.62 -6.04 13.22
C LEU A 61 -2.75 -5.49 11.78
N LEU A 62 -3.96 -5.46 11.21
CA LEU A 62 -4.19 -4.89 9.88
C LEU A 62 -4.03 -3.37 9.83
N PHE A 63 -4.15 -2.68 10.97
CA PHE A 63 -4.00 -1.22 11.05
C PHE A 63 -2.75 -0.76 11.84
N THR A 64 -2.03 -1.68 12.49
CA THR A 64 -0.82 -1.36 13.30
C THR A 64 0.50 -1.68 12.58
N LEU A 65 0.47 -1.96 11.27
CA LEU A 65 1.67 -1.93 10.42
C LEU A 65 1.93 -0.48 9.99
N ASN A 66 2.25 0.39 10.94
CA ASN A 66 2.33 1.83 10.69
C ASN A 66 3.70 2.31 10.15
N HIS A 67 4.63 1.42 9.82
CA HIS A 67 6.01 1.82 9.47
C HIS A 67 6.74 0.89 8.50
N ARG A 68 6.03 0.06 7.72
CA ARG A 68 6.68 -0.91 6.82
C ARG A 68 6.65 -0.44 5.38
N LEU A 69 7.78 -0.58 4.69
CA LEU A 69 7.90 -0.35 3.25
C LEU A 69 7.51 -1.64 2.53
N ASP A 70 6.47 -1.57 1.70
CA ASP A 70 5.99 -2.72 0.93
C ASP A 70 6.53 -2.65 -0.50
N PHE A 71 7.52 -3.49 -0.80
CA PHE A 71 8.14 -3.54 -2.13
C PHE A 71 7.29 -4.38 -3.09
N TRP A 72 6.63 -3.71 -4.03
CA TRP A 72 5.85 -4.35 -5.09
C TRP A 72 6.75 -4.89 -6.20
N LYS A 73 7.90 -4.26 -6.42
CA LYS A 73 8.95 -4.72 -7.34
C LYS A 73 10.29 -4.57 -6.64
N PRO A 74 10.99 -5.67 -6.32
CA PRO A 74 12.19 -5.62 -5.48
C PRO A 74 13.40 -5.04 -6.22
N PRO A 75 14.37 -4.48 -5.48
CA PRO A 75 15.66 -4.05 -6.04
C PRO A 75 16.43 -5.25 -6.59
N SER A 76 16.86 -5.15 -7.86
CA SER A 76 17.54 -6.23 -8.58
C SER A 76 18.91 -5.78 -9.09
N GLU A 77 18.94 -5.03 -10.19
CA GLU A 77 20.16 -4.56 -10.85
C GLU A 77 20.12 -3.04 -11.08
N PRO A 78 21.28 -2.38 -11.25
CA PRO A 78 21.31 -0.96 -11.61
C PRO A 78 20.56 -0.69 -12.92
N GLY A 79 19.82 0.40 -12.96
CA GLY A 79 18.95 0.79 -14.07
C GLY A 79 17.61 0.05 -14.11
N LYS A 80 17.34 -0.87 -13.18
CA LYS A 80 16.02 -1.52 -13.06
C LYS A 80 15.14 -0.78 -12.07
N GLU A 81 13.89 -0.56 -12.48
CA GLU A 81 12.89 0.10 -11.64
C GLU A 81 12.55 -0.75 -10.40
N VAL A 82 12.39 -0.06 -9.28
CA VAL A 82 11.96 -0.61 -7.99
C VAL A 82 10.67 0.09 -7.61
N HIS A 83 9.65 -0.67 -7.22
CA HIS A 83 8.36 -0.10 -6.83
C HIS A 83 8.15 -0.36 -5.35
N VAL A 84 7.89 0.71 -4.61
CA VAL A 84 7.69 0.67 -3.17
C VAL A 84 6.42 1.43 -2.81
N MET A 85 5.57 0.78 -2.02
CA MET A 85 4.40 1.37 -1.40
C MET A 85 4.74 1.79 0.03
N LEU A 86 4.31 2.98 0.40
CA LEU A 86 4.54 3.56 1.72
C LEU A 86 3.35 4.42 2.13
N ASP A 87 3.13 4.52 3.43
CA ASP A 87 2.13 5.45 3.97
C ASP A 87 2.67 6.90 4.01
N ASP A 88 1.75 7.85 4.20
CA ASP A 88 2.10 9.29 4.29
C ASP A 88 3.11 9.58 5.41
N ASP A 89 3.03 8.87 6.55
CA ASP A 89 3.96 9.06 7.68
C ASP A 89 5.40 8.68 7.28
N MET A 90 5.54 7.60 6.53
CA MET A 90 6.82 7.10 6.02
C MET A 90 7.32 7.89 4.82
N THR A 91 6.43 8.49 4.03
CA THR A 91 6.78 9.35 2.89
C THR A 91 7.70 10.50 3.31
N ASN A 92 7.36 11.15 4.42
CA ASN A 92 8.14 12.26 4.98
C ASN A 92 9.52 11.86 5.49
N LYS A 93 9.77 10.58 5.78
CA LYS A 93 11.06 10.07 6.25
C LYS A 93 11.89 9.44 5.14
N PHE A 94 11.22 8.74 4.23
CA PHE A 94 11.85 7.93 3.20
C PHE A 94 12.32 8.76 2.01
N ILE A 95 11.50 9.70 1.51
CA ILE A 95 11.89 10.55 0.37
C ILE A 95 13.21 11.29 0.65
N PRO A 96 13.40 11.98 1.80
CA PRO A 96 14.67 12.63 2.11
C PRO A 96 15.87 11.66 2.15
N SER A 97 15.67 10.42 2.59
CA SER A 97 16.75 9.43 2.63
C SER A 97 17.19 8.96 1.24
N ILE A 98 16.25 8.89 0.30
CA ILE A 98 16.47 8.54 -1.10
C ILE A 98 17.13 9.71 -1.84
N ASP A 99 16.68 10.93 -1.57
CA ASP A 99 17.26 12.15 -2.14
C ASP A 99 18.70 12.37 -1.66
N ALA A 100 18.99 12.06 -0.39
CA ALA A 100 20.35 12.11 0.16
C ALA A 100 21.31 11.12 -0.54
N MET A 101 20.77 10.02 -1.09
CA MET A 101 21.52 9.06 -1.90
C MET A 101 21.49 9.36 -3.39
N ASN A 102 20.90 10.49 -3.80
CA ASN A 102 20.76 10.91 -5.20
C ASN A 102 20.03 9.88 -6.08
N ILE A 103 19.15 9.07 -5.49
CA ILE A 103 18.35 8.08 -6.20
C ILE A 103 17.16 8.80 -6.84
N THR A 104 17.01 8.66 -8.15
CA THR A 104 15.85 9.24 -8.84
C THR A 104 14.56 8.51 -8.46
N HIS A 105 13.53 9.28 -8.09
CA HIS A 105 12.23 8.75 -7.72
C HIS A 105 11.10 9.48 -8.48
N SER A 106 9.98 8.79 -8.67
CA SER A 106 8.76 9.34 -9.26
C SER A 106 7.53 8.73 -8.61
N VAL A 107 6.48 9.51 -8.41
CA VAL A 107 5.21 9.01 -7.85
C VAL A 107 4.44 8.30 -8.96
N MET A 108 4.10 7.02 -8.74
CA MET A 108 3.21 6.27 -9.64
C MET A 108 1.74 6.42 -9.25
N ILE A 109 1.47 6.34 -7.95
CA ILE A 109 0.13 6.41 -7.37
C ILE A 109 0.20 7.29 -6.14
N GLU A 110 -0.49 8.42 -6.14
CA GLU A 110 -0.56 9.35 -5.00
C GLU A 110 -1.46 8.82 -3.87
N ASP A 111 -2.56 8.15 -4.24
CA ASP A 111 -3.51 7.61 -3.27
C ASP A 111 -4.05 6.26 -3.74
N LEU A 112 -3.48 5.18 -3.17
CA LEU A 112 -3.90 3.83 -3.46
C LEU A 112 -5.33 3.54 -2.96
N TYR A 113 -5.77 4.14 -1.86
CA TYR A 113 -7.11 3.90 -1.33
C TYR A 113 -8.18 4.50 -2.22
N ALA A 114 -7.93 5.67 -2.80
CA ALA A 114 -8.85 6.24 -3.79
C ALA A 114 -9.11 5.26 -4.95
N ILE A 115 -8.06 4.59 -5.42
CA ILE A 115 -8.18 3.58 -6.48
C ILE A 115 -8.96 2.36 -6.00
N ILE A 116 -8.64 1.83 -4.82
CA ILE A 116 -9.35 0.67 -4.23
C ILE A 116 -10.84 1.00 -4.04
N LEU A 117 -11.15 2.21 -3.56
CA LEU A 117 -12.52 2.65 -3.33
C LEU A 117 -13.31 2.71 -4.64
N LEU A 118 -12.70 3.20 -5.73
CA LEU A 118 -13.31 3.20 -7.05
C LEU A 118 -13.61 1.77 -7.55
N VAL A 119 -12.67 0.85 -7.37
CA VAL A 119 -12.84 -0.56 -7.77
C VAL A 119 -13.95 -1.23 -6.96
N ILE A 120 -13.97 -1.03 -5.65
CA ILE A 120 -15.02 -1.56 -4.77
C ILE A 120 -16.38 -0.96 -5.15
N HIS A 121 -16.45 0.34 -5.39
CA HIS A 121 -17.69 1.01 -5.79
C HIS A 121 -18.26 0.42 -7.09
N GLU A 122 -17.41 0.21 -8.10
CA GLU A 122 -17.78 -0.45 -9.36
C GLU A 122 -18.28 -1.89 -9.14
N PHE A 123 -17.56 -2.67 -8.32
CA PHE A 123 -17.94 -4.04 -8.01
C PHE A 123 -19.29 -4.12 -7.28
N VAL A 124 -19.49 -3.28 -6.27
CA VAL A 124 -20.75 -3.19 -5.51
C VAL A 124 -21.90 -2.76 -6.42
N ARG A 125 -21.68 -1.76 -7.30
CA ARG A 125 -22.68 -1.33 -8.29
C ARG A 125 -23.08 -2.48 -9.20
N HIS A 126 -22.12 -3.24 -9.72
CA HIS A 126 -22.40 -4.35 -10.63
C HIS A 126 -23.19 -5.46 -9.91
N PHE A 127 -22.81 -5.79 -8.68
CA PHE A 127 -23.50 -6.80 -7.88
C PHE A 127 -24.94 -6.39 -7.51
N LEU A 128 -25.15 -5.11 -7.20
CA LEU A 128 -26.48 -4.53 -6.97
C LEU A 128 -27.38 -4.62 -8.20
N LEU A 129 -26.84 -4.29 -9.38
CA LEU A 129 -27.59 -4.40 -10.64
C LEU A 129 -28.00 -5.84 -10.92
N LEU A 130 -27.10 -6.80 -10.73
CA LEU A 130 -27.42 -8.23 -10.87
C LEU A 130 -28.48 -8.67 -9.86
N ALA A 131 -28.39 -8.24 -8.60
CA ALA A 131 -29.38 -8.58 -7.58
C ALA A 131 -30.78 -8.03 -7.89
N LEU A 132 -30.86 -6.85 -8.53
CA LEU A 132 -32.13 -6.24 -8.94
C LEU A 132 -32.74 -6.90 -10.19
N MET A 133 -31.92 -7.51 -11.06
CA MET A 133 -32.41 -8.24 -12.24
C MET A 133 -33.04 -9.60 -11.91
N TRP A 134 -32.83 -10.11 -10.70
CA TRP A 134 -33.33 -11.41 -10.22
C TRP A 134 -34.49 -11.28 -9.20
N GLN A 135 -35.09 -10.09 -9.08
CA GLN A 135 -36.34 -9.85 -8.34
C GLN A 135 -37.49 -9.63 -9.31
#